data_AF-A0A2A4ST52-F1
#
_entry.id   AF-A0A2A4ST52-F1
#
_cell.length_a   1.000
_cell.length_b   1.000
_cell.length_c   1.000
_cell.angle_alpha   90.00
_cell.angle_beta   90.00
_cell.angle_gamma   90.00
#
_symmetry.space_group_name_H-M   'P 1'
#
loop_
_entity.id
_entity.type
_entity.pdbx_description
1 polymer ?
#
loop_
_entity_poly.entity_id
_entity_poly.type
_entity_poly.pdbx_seq_one_letter_code
_entity_poly.pdbx_strand_id
1 'polypeptide(L)' 'MLYNTAKLGDQDLKMIQEFEKKLGRPVLAFSGQDYQPASLTETQMKEIKDLEKKLDLCLVALS' A
#
# COMPACT_ATOMS: atom_id res chain seq x y z
N MET A 1 0.17 -9.78 5.11
CA MET A 1 -0.47 -9.13 3.95
C MET A 1 -0.58 -7.64 4.18
N LEU A 2 0.08 -6.83 3.35
CA LEU A 2 -0.21 -5.40 3.25
C LEU A 2 -0.95 -5.15 1.94
N TYR A 3 -1.93 -4.27 1.99
CA TYR A 3 -2.72 -3.88 0.83
C TYR A 3 -2.27 -2.49 0.40
N ASN A 4 -1.85 -2.37 -0.86
CA ASN A 4 -1.49 -1.09 -1.46
C ASN A 4 -2.32 -0.88 -2.73
N THR A 5 -2.33 0.33 -3.28
CA THR A 5 -3.04 0.67 -4.51
C THR A 5 -2.70 -0.33 -5.61
N ALA A 6 -3.72 -0.97 -6.16
CA ALA A 6 -3.54 -1.96 -7.21
C ALA A 6 -3.00 -1.30 -8.49
N LYS A 7 -2.07 -1.98 -9.17
CA LYS A 7 -1.75 -1.66 -10.56
C LYS A 7 -2.79 -2.33 -11.44
N LEU A 8 -3.57 -1.53 -12.14
CA LEU A 8 -4.67 -2.01 -12.98
C LEU A 8 -4.29 -1.91 -14.46
N GLY A 9 -4.53 -2.97 -15.22
CA GLY A 9 -4.50 -2.91 -16.68
C GLY A 9 -5.81 -2.36 -17.25
N ASP A 10 -5.85 -2.13 -18.56
CA ASP A 10 -7.02 -1.59 -19.25
C ASP A 10 -8.28 -2.45 -19.09
N GLN A 11 -8.11 -3.78 -19.03
CA GLN A 11 -9.23 -4.70 -18.83
C GLN A 11 -9.80 -4.60 -17.41
N ASP A 12 -8.93 -4.53 -16.40
CA ASP A 12 -9.33 -4.44 -14.99
C ASP A 12 -10.04 -3.11 -14.71
N LEU A 13 -9.53 -2.02 -15.28
CA LEU A 13 -10.15 -0.70 -15.20
C LEU A 13 -11.57 -0.70 -15.76
N LYS A 14 -11.81 -1.31 -16.94
CA LYS A 14 -13.15 -1.41 -17.53
C LYS A 14 -14.11 -2.17 -16.63
N MET A 15 -13.68 -3.31 -16.09
CA MET A 15 -14.51 -4.13 -15.18
C MET A 15 -14.88 -3.36 -13.91
N ILE A 16 -13.92 -2.64 -13.32
CA ILE A 16 -14.15 -1.81 -12.12
C ILE A 16 -15.13 -0.67 -12.43
N GLN A 17 -14.95 0.04 -13.55
CA GLN A 17 -15.85 1.13 -13.93
C GLN A 17 -17.29 0.66 -14.17
N GLU A 18 -17.48 -0.50 -14.78
CA GLU A 18 -18.81 -1.09 -14.92
C GLU A 18 -19.43 -1.45 -13.57
N PHE A 19 -18.61 -1.93 -12.63
CA PHE A 19 -19.04 -2.20 -11.27
C PHE A 19 -19.40 -0.91 -10.52
N GLU A 20 -18.59 0.13 -10.61
CA GLU A 20 -18.85 1.44 -9.99
C GLU A 20 -20.15 2.06 -10.50
N LYS A 21 -20.46 1.93 -11.80
CA LYS A 21 -21.75 2.36 -12.37
C LYS A 21 -22.93 1.62 -11.75
N LYS A 22 -22.81 0.31 -11.51
CA LYS A 22 -23.84 -0.51 -10.85
C LYS A 22 -23.98 -0.17 -9.37
N LEU A 23 -22.85 0.11 -8.70
CA LEU A 23 -22.80 0.45 -7.28
C LEU A 23 -23.26 1.90 -7.00
N GLY A 24 -23.13 2.79 -7.98
CA GLY A 24 -23.41 4.22 -7.86
C GLY A 24 -22.37 5.00 -7.05
N ARG A 25 -21.21 4.41 -6.80
CA ARG A 25 -20.11 5.00 -6.00
C ARG A 25 -18.76 4.53 -6.52
N PRO A 26 -17.72 5.39 -6.48
CA PRO A 26 -16.35 4.99 -6.80
C PRO A 26 -15.79 4.04 -5.75
N VAL A 27 -14.84 3.20 -6.14
CA VAL A 27 -14.14 2.27 -5.24
C VAL A 27 -12.63 2.43 -5.36
N LEU A 28 -11.93 2.15 -4.26
CA LEU A 28 -10.47 2.08 -4.27
C LEU A 28 -10.05 0.63 -4.44
N ALA A 29 -9.27 0.38 -5.50
CA ALA A 29 -8.69 -0.94 -5.74
C ALA A 29 -7.37 -1.07 -4.97
N PHE A 30 -7.35 -1.98 -4.01
CA PHE A 30 -6.13 -2.39 -3.32
C PHE A 30 -5.77 -3.82 -3.69
N SER A 31 -4.51 -4.07 -4.02
CA SER A 31 -3.96 -5.40 -4.20
C SER A 31 -3.20 -5.81 -2.94
N GLY A 32 -3.53 -6.99 -2.42
CA GLY A 32 -2.75 -7.61 -1.34
C GLY A 32 -1.41 -8.08 -1.88
N GLN A 33 -0.33 -7.68 -1.22
CA GLN A 33 1.00 -8.24 -1.44
C GLN A 33 1.49 -8.87 -0.15
N ASP A 34 2.07 -10.05 -0.30
CA ASP A 34 2.77 -10.75 0.77
C ASP A 34 4.18 -10.20 0.90
N TYR A 35 4.28 -9.07 1.59
CA TYR A 35 5.57 -8.54 2.00
C TYR A 35 6.05 -9.26 3.26
N GLN A 36 7.33 -9.58 3.28
CA GLN A 36 8.02 -10.00 4.49
C GLN A 36 8.67 -8.77 5.15
N PRO A 37 8.61 -8.65 6.48
CA PRO A 37 9.33 -7.59 7.18
C PRO A 37 10.83 -7.69 6.89
N ALA A 38 11.44 -6.56 6.52
CA ALA A 38 12.89 -6.52 6.36
C ALA A 38 13.56 -6.61 7.74
N SER A 39 14.63 -7.40 7.84
CA SER A 39 15.50 -7.36 9.01
C SER A 39 16.33 -6.08 8.96
N LEU A 40 16.24 -5.27 10.02
CA LEU A 40 16.94 -4.00 10.14
C LEU A 40 18.02 -4.10 11.23
N THR A 41 19.14 -3.44 10.98
CA THR A 41 20.15 -3.18 12.02
C THR A 41 19.63 -2.13 13.02
N GLU A 42 20.23 -2.07 14.21
CA GLU A 42 19.87 -1.05 15.22
C GLU A 42 20.02 0.39 14.70
N THR A 43 21.06 0.64 13.90
CA THR A 43 21.28 1.94 13.26
C THR A 43 20.14 2.31 12.32
N GLN A 44 19.75 1.40 11.41
CA GLN A 44 18.65 1.62 10.47
C GLN A 44 17.31 1.79 11.20
N MET A 45 17.08 1.02 12.27
CA MET A 45 15.88 1.15 13.09
C MET A 45 15.80 2.53 13.76
N LYS A 46 16.93 3.07 14.22
CA LYS A 46 16.99 4.42 14.81
C LYS A 46 16.68 5.49 13.77
N GLU A 47 17.26 5.40 12.58
CA GLU A 47 17.01 6.34 11.48
C GLU A 47 15.54 6.35 11.05
N ILE A 48 14.91 5.17 10.93
CA ILE A 48 13.49 5.07 10.60
C ILE A 48 12.64 5.74 11.68
N LYS A 49 12.89 5.47 12.96
CA LYS A 49 12.13 6.06 14.07
C LYS A 49 12.26 7.59 14.14
N ASP A 50 13.45 8.12 13.87
CA ASP A 50 13.66 9.56 13.86
C ASP A 50 12.91 10.22 12.69
N LEU A 51 12.86 9.54 11.54
CA LEU A 51 12.11 9.99 10.36
C LEU A 51 10.58 9.93 10.58
N GLU A 52 10.08 8.84 11.17
CA GLU A 52 8.67 8.68 11.55
C GLU A 52 8.19 9.84 12.42
N LYS A 53 8.95 10.18 13.47
CA LYS A 53 8.64 11.30 14.37
C LYS A 53 8.66 12.65 13.65
N LYS A 54 9.62 12.84 12.74
CA LYS A 54 9.76 14.10 12.00
C LYS A 54 8.60 14.33 11.03
N LEU A 55 8.08 13.27 10.43
CA LEU A 55 7.05 13.33 9.40
C LEU A 55 5.63 13.06 9.93
N ASP A 56 5.48 12.63 11.18
CA ASP A 56 4.22 12.15 11.77
C ASP A 56 3.61 10.98 10.95
N LEU A 57 4.47 10.03 10.57
CA LEU A 57 4.12 8.87 9.76
C LEU A 57 4.59 7.57 10.41
N CYS A 58 3.97 6.45 10.02
CA CYS A 58 4.42 5.10 10.33
C CYS A 58 5.09 4.51 9.09
N LEU A 59 6.34 4.07 9.21
CA LEU A 59 7.16 3.55 8.13
C LEU A 59 7.46 2.08 8.38
N VAL A 60 7.13 1.23 7.40
CA VAL A 60 7.39 -0.21 7.47
C VAL A 60 8.40 -0.60 6.41
N ALA A 61 9.54 -1.14 6.84
CA ALA A 61 10.55 -1.69 5.94
C ALA A 61 10.15 -3.11 5.51
N LEU A 62 10.13 -3.34 4.21
CA LEU A 62 9.71 -4.59 3.57
C LEU A 62 10.87 -5.14 2.73
N SER A 63 11.00 -6.46 2.66
CA SER A 63 12.01 -7.16 1.83
C SER A 63 11.47 -7.57 0.47
#